data_AF-N4WUS3-F1
#
_entry.id   AF-N4WUS3-F1
#
_cell.length_a   1.000
_cell.length_b   1.000
_cell.length_c   1.000
_cell.angle_alpha   90.00
_cell.angle_beta   90.00
_cell.angle_gamma   90.00
#
_symmetry.space_group_name_H-M   'P 1'
#
loop_
_entity.id
_entity.type
_entity.pdbx_description
1 polymer ?
#
loop_
_entity_poly.entity_id
_entity_poly.type
_entity_poly.pdbx_seq_one_letter_code
_entity_poly.pdbx_strand_id
1 'polypeptide(L)'
;MARPTKLNELQFSLGTELIKASLCNSKKIMRACIGNKVLKKSSEWLETVRIVLTISVELNHMRAAKVLAKYLDGKLWRVNLLIGCILRKKWLQAKHLLSDDRMKKKIKKDIQKYEFFDMLKTATMTEPSYEWDQKRTIEELISLGNEFNYSAYTYSRSYELDDAEEEEEVEDALIFTVKAGSLEMVECLLNAGVKPRDEHFDAVDELKTRAETIETLMERGISNKRKRDDLEDRAINKVIRYQRSNCESDYN
;
A
#
# COMPACT_ATOMS: atom_id res chain seq x y z
N MET A 1 -36.14 18.75 7.59
CA MET A 1 -35.44 17.95 6.56
C MET A 1 -35.79 18.52 5.20
N ALA A 2 -34.81 18.98 4.42
CA ALA A 2 -35.06 19.47 3.06
C ALA A 2 -35.46 18.30 2.16
N ARG A 3 -36.51 18.46 1.33
CA ARG A 3 -36.90 17.43 0.35
C ARG A 3 -35.81 17.32 -0.73
N PRO A 4 -35.40 16.11 -1.13
CA PRO A 4 -34.47 15.94 -2.24
C PRO A 4 -35.05 16.58 -3.50
N THR A 5 -34.21 17.29 -4.24
CA THR A 5 -34.60 17.87 -5.53
C THR A 5 -34.73 16.74 -6.57
N LYS A 6 -35.49 16.98 -7.65
CA LYS A 6 -35.56 16.04 -8.79
C LYS A 6 -34.17 15.69 -9.36
N LEU A 7 -33.20 16.60 -9.23
CA LEU A 7 -31.82 16.38 -9.63
C LEU A 7 -31.13 15.33 -8.72
N ASN A 8 -31.37 15.39 -7.41
CA ASN A 8 -30.83 14.43 -6.45
C ASN A 8 -31.39 13.01 -6.68
N GLU A 9 -32.69 12.89 -6.97
CA GLU A 9 -33.31 11.59 -7.28
C GLU A 9 -32.74 10.97 -8.56
N LEU A 10 -32.54 11.79 -9.60
CA LEU A 10 -31.92 11.35 -10.86
C LEU A 10 -30.47 10.92 -10.65
N GLN A 11 -29.68 11.69 -9.89
CA GLN A 11 -28.30 11.34 -9.55
C GLN A 11 -28.21 10.03 -8.77
N PHE A 12 -29.08 9.82 -7.78
CA PHE A 12 -29.14 8.57 -7.01
C PHE A 12 -29.49 7.36 -7.88
N SER A 13 -30.49 7.51 -8.75
CA SER A 13 -30.87 6.47 -9.71
C SER A 13 -29.72 6.12 -10.65
N LEU A 14 -29.05 7.12 -11.22
CA LEU A 14 -27.93 6.92 -12.14
C LEU A 14 -26.70 6.34 -11.43
N GLY A 15 -26.42 6.74 -10.19
CA GLY A 15 -25.38 6.14 -9.36
C GLY A 15 -25.64 4.65 -9.10
N THR A 16 -26.90 4.30 -8.79
CA THR A 16 -27.32 2.89 -8.61
C THR A 16 -27.12 2.07 -9.88
N GLU A 17 -27.52 2.59 -11.04
CA GLU A 17 -27.31 1.92 -12.32
C GLU A 17 -25.82 1.78 -12.67
N LEU A 18 -25.00 2.77 -12.32
CA LEU A 18 -23.55 2.71 -12.52
C LEU A 18 -22.90 1.62 -11.66
N ILE A 19 -23.34 1.47 -10.40
CA ILE A 19 -22.90 0.38 -9.52
C ILE A 19 -23.30 -0.98 -10.10
N LYS A 20 -24.56 -1.17 -10.50
CA LYS A 20 -25.01 -2.41 -11.15
C LYS A 20 -24.18 -2.73 -12.40
N ALA A 21 -23.92 -1.72 -13.24
CA ALA A 21 -23.10 -1.88 -14.43
C ALA A 21 -21.64 -2.27 -14.09
N SER A 22 -21.10 -1.76 -12.99
CA SER A 22 -19.77 -2.13 -12.48
C SER A 22 -19.76 -3.58 -12.03
N LEU A 23 -20.78 -4.02 -11.29
CA LEU A 23 -20.91 -5.41 -10.83
C LEU A 23 -20.99 -6.41 -11.99
N CYS A 24 -21.58 -6.02 -13.12
CA CYS A 24 -21.57 -6.85 -14.33
C CYS A 24 -20.21 -6.90 -15.06
N ASN A 25 -19.22 -6.09 -14.66
CA ASN A 25 -17.89 -5.97 -15.25
C ASN A 25 -17.90 -5.86 -16.81
N SER A 26 -18.92 -5.18 -17.35
CA SER A 26 -19.20 -5.13 -18.79
C SER A 26 -18.92 -3.75 -19.36
N LYS A 27 -18.00 -3.67 -20.33
CA LYS A 27 -17.68 -2.39 -21.01
C LYS A 27 -18.88 -1.81 -21.74
N LYS A 28 -19.75 -2.67 -22.30
CA LYS A 28 -20.93 -2.24 -23.08
C LYS A 28 -21.94 -1.55 -22.17
N ILE A 29 -22.30 -2.20 -21.07
CA ILE A 29 -23.25 -1.68 -20.08
C ILE A 29 -22.69 -0.40 -19.47
N MET A 30 -21.43 -0.42 -19.04
CA MET A 30 -20.79 0.75 -18.43
C MET A 30 -20.78 1.98 -19.36
N ARG A 31 -20.48 1.80 -20.64
CA ARG A 31 -20.52 2.89 -21.63
C ARG A 31 -21.94 3.41 -21.87
N ALA A 32 -22.95 2.55 -21.83
CA ALA A 32 -24.34 2.97 -21.98
C ALA A 32 -24.76 3.84 -20.78
N CYS A 33 -24.43 3.43 -19.55
CA CYS A 33 -24.72 4.21 -18.33
C CYS A 33 -24.03 5.57 -18.35
N ILE A 34 -22.73 5.62 -18.65
CA ILE A 34 -21.94 6.86 -18.65
C ILE A 34 -22.23 7.74 -19.88
N GLY A 35 -22.71 7.16 -20.98
CA GLY A 35 -23.03 7.87 -22.22
C GLY A 35 -24.22 8.83 -22.10
N ASN A 36 -25.01 8.72 -21.03
CA ASN A 36 -26.17 9.58 -20.79
C ASN A 36 -25.73 11.05 -20.59
N LYS A 37 -26.11 11.92 -21.54
CA LYS A 37 -25.56 13.28 -21.66
C LYS A 37 -26.02 14.25 -20.56
N VAL A 38 -27.08 13.91 -19.83
CA VAL A 38 -27.79 14.84 -18.92
C VAL A 38 -26.94 15.29 -17.73
N LEU A 39 -26.01 14.45 -17.24
CA LEU A 39 -25.16 14.76 -16.08
C LEU A 39 -23.69 15.01 -16.43
N LYS A 40 -23.38 15.27 -17.71
CA LYS A 40 -21.98 15.43 -18.12
C LYS A 40 -21.34 16.62 -17.41
N LYS A 41 -20.32 16.31 -16.60
CA LYS A 41 -19.39 17.23 -15.92
C LYS A 41 -19.90 17.93 -14.65
N SER A 42 -21.00 17.51 -14.03
CA SER A 42 -21.28 17.97 -12.66
C SER A 42 -20.24 17.39 -11.68
N SER A 43 -19.87 18.16 -10.66
CA SER A 43 -18.93 17.74 -9.60
C SER A 43 -19.40 16.46 -8.90
N GLU A 44 -20.69 16.38 -8.58
CA GLU A 44 -21.31 15.25 -7.88
C GLU A 44 -21.29 13.99 -8.73
N TRP A 45 -21.50 14.12 -10.04
CA TRP A 45 -21.44 12.99 -10.96
C TRP A 45 -20.01 12.46 -11.09
N LEU A 46 -19.01 13.35 -11.17
CA LEU A 46 -17.60 12.94 -11.19
C LEU A 46 -17.21 12.22 -9.91
N GLU A 47 -17.68 12.69 -8.76
CA GLU A 47 -17.44 12.02 -7.47
C GLU A 47 -18.12 10.64 -7.40
N THR A 48 -19.35 10.53 -7.88
CA THR A 48 -20.04 9.24 -8.02
C THR A 48 -19.24 8.27 -8.89
N VAL A 49 -18.72 8.74 -10.02
CA VAL A 49 -17.88 7.92 -10.92
C VAL A 49 -16.57 7.50 -10.24
N ARG A 50 -15.94 8.36 -9.42
CA ARG A 50 -14.73 8.04 -8.63
C ARG A 50 -15.00 6.98 -7.57
N ILE A 51 -16.14 7.06 -6.88
CA ILE A 51 -16.59 6.03 -5.92
C ILE A 51 -16.77 4.70 -6.65
N VAL A 52 -17.48 4.68 -7.79
CA VAL A 52 -17.70 3.43 -8.55
C VAL A 52 -16.41 2.89 -9.17
N LEU A 53 -15.47 3.76 -9.57
CA LEU A 53 -14.13 3.34 -10.00
C LEU A 53 -13.41 2.62 -8.85
N THR A 54 -13.44 3.20 -7.64
CA THR A 54 -12.87 2.60 -6.44
C THR A 54 -13.46 1.22 -6.18
N ILE A 55 -14.79 1.10 -6.15
CA ILE A 55 -15.49 -0.19 -6.00
C ILE A 55 -15.07 -1.18 -7.10
N SER A 56 -14.97 -0.73 -8.35
CA SER A 56 -14.57 -1.59 -9.47
C SER A 56 -13.15 -2.13 -9.33
N VAL A 57 -12.23 -1.31 -8.81
CA VAL A 57 -10.85 -1.73 -8.51
C VAL A 57 -10.84 -2.69 -7.32
N GLU A 58 -11.62 -2.42 -6.27
CA GLU A 58 -11.73 -3.31 -5.11
C GLU A 58 -12.22 -4.71 -5.47
N LEU A 59 -13.21 -4.79 -6.35
CA LEU A 59 -13.81 -6.03 -6.85
C LEU A 59 -13.03 -6.68 -8.01
N ASN A 60 -11.86 -6.14 -8.42
CA ASN A 60 -11.11 -6.59 -9.59
C ASN A 60 -11.90 -6.57 -10.92
N HIS A 61 -12.91 -5.71 -11.02
CA HIS A 61 -13.71 -5.51 -12.23
C HIS A 61 -13.01 -4.58 -13.22
N MET A 62 -11.84 -5.02 -13.73
CA MET A 62 -10.94 -4.18 -14.53
C MET A 62 -11.53 -3.72 -15.87
N ARG A 63 -12.56 -4.38 -16.40
CA ARG A 63 -13.22 -3.91 -17.62
C ARG A 63 -14.07 -2.67 -17.33
N ALA A 64 -14.79 -2.66 -16.20
CA ALA A 64 -15.52 -1.51 -15.69
C ALA A 64 -14.56 -0.39 -15.29
N ALA A 65 -13.53 -0.69 -14.48
CA ALA A 65 -12.55 0.29 -14.02
C ALA A 65 -11.87 1.04 -15.19
N LYS A 66 -11.45 0.33 -16.25
CA LYS A 66 -10.87 0.95 -17.45
C LYS A 66 -11.81 1.92 -18.16
N VAL A 67 -13.12 1.66 -18.16
CA VAL A 67 -14.10 2.57 -18.78
C VAL A 67 -14.31 3.81 -17.91
N LEU A 68 -14.46 3.61 -16.60
CA LEU A 68 -14.66 4.68 -15.63
C LEU A 68 -13.43 5.62 -15.56
N ALA A 69 -12.23 5.06 -15.45
CA ALA A 69 -10.99 5.84 -15.46
C ALA A 69 -10.85 6.66 -16.75
N LYS A 70 -11.15 6.07 -17.91
CA LYS A 70 -11.09 6.79 -19.19
C LYS A 70 -12.09 7.95 -19.25
N TYR A 71 -13.25 7.80 -18.60
CA TYR A 71 -14.24 8.87 -18.52
C TYR A 71 -13.76 10.03 -17.63
N LEU A 72 -13.11 9.73 -16.50
CA LEU A 72 -12.60 10.75 -15.57
C LEU A 72 -11.43 11.55 -16.17
N ASP A 73 -10.39 10.87 -16.62
CA ASP A 73 -9.09 11.52 -16.84
C ASP A 73 -8.62 11.49 -18.29
N GLY A 74 -9.48 11.08 -19.22
CA GLY A 74 -9.29 11.20 -20.66
C GLY A 74 -8.00 10.58 -21.20
N LYS A 75 -6.88 11.32 -21.17
CA LYS A 75 -5.54 10.86 -21.57
C LYS A 75 -4.81 10.16 -20.43
N LEU A 76 -4.86 10.69 -19.20
CA LEU A 76 -4.07 10.24 -18.04
C LEU A 76 -4.65 9.02 -17.31
N TRP A 77 -5.80 8.51 -17.76
CA TRP A 77 -6.53 7.44 -17.08
C TRP A 77 -5.70 6.17 -16.79
N ARG A 78 -4.66 5.89 -17.58
CA ARG A 78 -3.82 4.70 -17.37
C ARG A 78 -2.94 4.85 -16.15
N VAL A 79 -2.34 6.03 -16.01
CA VAL A 79 -1.48 6.39 -14.88
C VAL A 79 -2.33 6.41 -13.62
N ASN A 80 -3.46 7.12 -13.63
CA ASN A 80 -4.36 7.19 -12.47
C ASN A 80 -4.96 5.83 -12.08
N LEU A 81 -5.26 4.97 -13.05
CA LEU A 81 -5.69 3.60 -12.77
C LEU A 81 -4.57 2.77 -12.13
N LEU A 82 -3.32 2.91 -12.61
CA LEU A 82 -2.16 2.24 -12.02
C LEU A 82 -1.89 2.72 -10.59
N ILE A 83 -1.85 4.04 -10.36
CA ILE A 83 -1.76 4.66 -9.03
C ILE A 83 -2.85 4.08 -8.12
N GLY A 84 -4.09 4.07 -8.61
CA GLY A 84 -5.23 3.56 -7.87
C GLY A 84 -5.12 2.08 -7.49
N CYS A 85 -4.51 1.24 -8.35
CA CYS A 85 -4.21 -0.16 -8.04
C CYS A 85 -3.11 -0.28 -6.97
N ILE A 86 -2.03 0.50 -7.07
CA ILE A 86 -0.90 0.47 -6.13
C ILE A 86 -1.34 0.92 -4.72
N LEU A 87 -2.02 2.07 -4.61
CA LEU A 87 -2.52 2.59 -3.32
C LEU A 87 -3.45 1.60 -2.60
N ARG A 88 -4.18 0.77 -3.35
CA ARG A 88 -5.13 -0.23 -2.83
C ARG A 88 -4.52 -1.62 -2.75
N LYS A 89 -3.20 -1.77 -2.91
CA LYS A 89 -2.47 -3.04 -2.87
C LYS A 89 -3.02 -4.09 -3.86
N LYS A 90 -3.59 -3.66 -4.99
CA LYS A 90 -4.09 -4.54 -6.07
C LYS A 90 -2.96 -4.91 -7.02
N TRP A 91 -1.96 -5.62 -6.49
CA TRP A 91 -0.68 -5.89 -7.15
C TRP A 91 -0.83 -6.66 -8.47
N LEU A 92 -1.66 -7.70 -8.49
CA LEU A 92 -1.91 -8.49 -9.70
C LEU A 92 -2.45 -7.60 -10.85
N GLN A 93 -3.33 -6.66 -10.54
CA GLN A 93 -3.93 -5.75 -11.52
C GLN A 93 -2.90 -4.69 -11.97
N ALA A 94 -2.13 -4.14 -11.04
CA ALA A 94 -1.03 -3.22 -11.36
C ALA A 94 -0.01 -3.88 -12.29
N LYS A 95 0.45 -5.10 -11.94
CA LYS A 95 1.30 -5.94 -12.77
C LYS A 95 0.70 -6.19 -14.15
N HIS A 96 -0.56 -6.61 -14.26
CA HIS A 96 -1.19 -6.80 -15.57
C HIS A 96 -1.26 -5.52 -16.42
N LEU A 97 -1.35 -4.34 -15.80
CA LEU A 97 -1.27 -3.07 -16.53
C LEU A 97 0.15 -2.78 -17.03
N LEU A 98 1.17 -3.19 -16.28
CA LEU A 98 2.57 -2.96 -16.60
C LEU A 98 3.15 -4.03 -17.55
N SER A 99 2.68 -5.28 -17.50
CA SER A 99 3.17 -6.37 -18.36
C SER A 99 2.61 -6.33 -19.80
N ASP A 100 1.61 -5.49 -20.10
CA ASP A 100 1.14 -5.25 -21.47
C ASP A 100 2.01 -4.16 -22.11
N ASP A 101 2.89 -4.51 -23.05
CA ASP A 101 3.83 -3.57 -23.70
C ASP A 101 3.15 -2.32 -24.28
N ARG A 102 1.95 -2.48 -24.84
CA ARG A 102 1.19 -1.37 -25.41
C ARG A 102 0.65 -0.46 -24.31
N MET A 103 0.24 -1.03 -23.19
CA MET A 103 -0.16 -0.26 -22.02
C MET A 103 1.04 0.44 -21.38
N LYS A 104 2.12 -0.30 -21.14
CA LYS A 104 3.39 0.18 -20.56
C LYS A 104 3.95 1.36 -21.34
N LYS A 105 4.03 1.26 -22.68
CA LYS A 105 4.49 2.36 -23.55
C LYS A 105 3.63 3.63 -23.42
N LYS A 106 2.32 3.48 -23.19
CA LYS A 106 1.42 4.62 -23.00
C LYS A 106 1.55 5.21 -21.60
N ILE A 107 1.63 4.37 -20.57
CA ILE A 107 1.90 4.82 -19.20
C ILE A 107 3.21 5.60 -19.18
N LYS A 108 4.29 5.03 -19.74
CA LYS A 108 5.60 5.69 -19.84
C LYS A 108 5.56 7.05 -20.54
N LYS A 109 4.72 7.20 -21.57
CA LYS A 109 4.54 8.48 -22.28
C LYS A 109 3.78 9.51 -21.45
N ASP A 110 2.80 9.07 -20.68
CA ASP A 110 1.82 9.93 -20.01
C ASP A 110 2.21 10.27 -18.57
N ILE A 111 3.06 9.46 -17.94
CA ILE A 111 3.47 9.58 -16.54
C ILE A 111 4.47 10.72 -16.32
N GLN A 112 4.24 11.51 -15.28
CA GLN A 112 5.17 12.56 -14.88
C GLN A 112 6.22 12.03 -13.91
N LYS A 113 7.37 12.69 -13.85
CA LYS A 113 8.50 12.28 -13.00
C LYS A 113 8.07 12.11 -11.54
N TYR A 114 7.36 13.07 -10.95
CA TYR A 114 6.91 12.98 -9.56
C TYR A 114 5.89 11.85 -9.33
N GLU A 115 4.94 11.64 -10.25
CA GLU A 115 3.95 10.56 -10.15
C GLU A 115 4.62 9.18 -10.14
N PHE A 116 5.69 9.05 -10.93
CA PHE A 116 6.49 7.83 -10.97
C PHE A 116 7.12 7.51 -9.62
N PHE A 117 7.81 8.47 -9.02
CA PHE A 117 8.49 8.25 -7.76
C PHE A 117 7.52 8.11 -6.59
N ASP A 118 6.43 8.87 -6.56
CA ASP A 118 5.37 8.69 -5.56
C ASP A 118 4.74 7.29 -5.65
N MET A 119 4.53 6.76 -6.85
CA MET A 119 4.10 5.37 -7.04
C MET A 119 5.13 4.37 -6.54
N LEU A 120 6.41 4.59 -6.84
CA LEU A 120 7.47 3.68 -6.41
C LEU A 120 7.60 3.67 -4.88
N LYS A 121 7.60 4.86 -4.26
CA LYS A 121 7.54 5.05 -2.80
C LYS A 121 6.33 4.32 -2.20
N THR A 122 5.13 4.55 -2.75
CA THR A 122 3.92 3.88 -2.27
C THR A 122 4.03 2.36 -2.38
N ALA A 123 4.60 1.86 -3.48
CA ALA A 123 4.77 0.43 -3.71
C ALA A 123 5.75 -0.22 -2.72
N THR A 124 6.73 0.53 -2.22
CA THR A 124 7.72 0.04 -1.24
C THR A 124 7.33 0.29 0.22
N MET A 125 6.47 1.26 0.50
CA MET A 125 5.95 1.58 1.85
C MET A 125 5.11 0.46 2.47
N THR A 126 4.35 -0.25 1.64
CA THR A 126 3.39 -1.23 2.17
C THR A 126 4.13 -2.47 2.64
N GLU A 127 3.97 -2.82 3.93
CA GLU A 127 4.45 -4.11 4.49
C GLU A 127 4.22 -5.22 3.46
N PRO A 128 5.23 -6.04 3.14
CA PRO A 128 5.18 -7.02 2.08
C PRO A 128 4.13 -8.08 2.40
N SER A 129 2.87 -7.78 2.14
CA SER A 129 1.75 -8.66 2.45
C SER A 129 1.51 -9.70 1.34
N TYR A 130 2.22 -9.57 0.20
CA TYR A 130 2.15 -10.46 -0.97
C TYR A 130 3.49 -10.50 -1.74
N GLU A 131 4.30 -11.52 -1.47
CA GLU A 131 5.74 -11.60 -1.80
C GLU A 131 6.12 -11.56 -3.29
N TRP A 132 5.22 -11.91 -4.22
CA TRP A 132 5.60 -12.01 -5.64
C TRP A 132 5.01 -10.94 -6.56
N ASP A 133 3.71 -10.66 -6.49
CA ASP A 133 3.09 -9.70 -7.42
C ASP A 133 3.47 -8.24 -7.10
N GLN A 134 3.67 -7.89 -5.81
CA GLN A 134 4.18 -6.57 -5.41
C GLN A 134 5.60 -6.38 -5.94
N LYS A 135 6.48 -7.36 -5.71
CA LYS A 135 7.85 -7.40 -6.24
C LYS A 135 7.88 -7.24 -7.76
N ARG A 136 7.10 -8.05 -8.50
CA ARG A 136 7.01 -7.91 -9.96
C ARG A 136 6.47 -6.55 -10.39
N THR A 137 5.52 -5.97 -9.66
CA THR A 137 5.03 -4.62 -9.93
C THR A 137 6.15 -3.59 -9.75
N ILE A 138 6.96 -3.70 -8.70
CA ILE A 138 8.09 -2.80 -8.42
C ILE A 138 9.17 -2.95 -9.51
N GLU A 139 9.56 -4.17 -9.85
CA GLU A 139 10.52 -4.42 -10.94
C GLU A 139 10.04 -3.83 -12.28
N GLU A 140 8.75 -3.97 -12.57
CA GLU A 140 8.15 -3.40 -13.78
C GLU A 140 8.10 -1.87 -13.75
N LEU A 141 7.78 -1.26 -12.60
CA LEU A 141 7.88 0.18 -12.39
C LEU A 141 9.32 0.65 -12.59
N ILE A 142 10.28 -0.02 -11.98
CA ILE A 142 11.70 0.30 -12.13
C ILE A 142 12.11 0.28 -13.60
N SER A 143 11.76 -0.77 -14.33
CA SER A 143 12.07 -0.88 -15.76
C SER A 143 11.41 0.22 -16.60
N LEU A 144 10.27 0.75 -16.15
CA LEU A 144 9.60 1.89 -16.76
C LEU A 144 10.38 3.19 -16.51
N GLY A 145 11.04 3.29 -15.36
CA GLY A 145 11.80 4.43 -14.90
C GLY A 145 13.27 4.50 -15.28
N ASN A 146 13.83 3.55 -16.05
CA ASN A 146 15.22 3.59 -16.52
C ASN A 146 15.61 4.88 -17.30
N GLU A 147 14.65 5.70 -17.73
CA GLU A 147 14.89 7.03 -18.33
C GLU A 147 14.77 8.18 -17.32
N PHE A 148 14.12 7.95 -16.17
CA PHE A 148 14.11 8.88 -15.06
C PHE A 148 15.43 8.71 -14.31
N ASN A 149 16.28 9.74 -14.35
CA ASN A 149 17.51 9.73 -13.55
C ASN A 149 17.14 9.68 -12.05
N TYR A 150 17.28 8.50 -11.44
CA TYR A 150 16.99 8.23 -10.03
C TYR A 150 17.79 9.12 -9.09
N SER A 151 19.03 9.49 -9.46
CA SER A 151 19.87 10.35 -8.64
C SER A 151 19.38 11.81 -8.57
N ALA A 152 18.39 12.17 -9.38
CA ALA A 152 17.82 13.51 -9.44
C ALA A 152 16.42 13.59 -8.81
N TYR A 153 15.95 12.54 -8.10
CA TYR A 153 14.74 12.60 -7.28
C TYR A 153 15.07 12.77 -5.81
N THR A 154 15.92 13.77 -5.56
CA THR A 154 16.13 14.37 -4.25
C THR A 154 15.77 15.83 -4.45
N TYR A 155 14.48 16.09 -4.66
CA TYR A 155 14.01 17.46 -4.68
C TYR A 155 12.77 17.51 -3.83
N SER A 156 13.04 17.90 -2.58
CA SER A 156 12.22 18.78 -1.76
C SER A 156 10.93 19.17 -2.47
N ARG A 157 9.82 18.66 -1.96
CA ARG A 157 8.52 19.27 -2.19
C ARG A 157 8.52 20.59 -1.41
N SER A 158 9.38 21.52 -1.81
CA SER A 158 9.28 22.91 -1.39
C SER A 158 8.01 23.41 -2.07
N TYR A 159 6.88 23.20 -1.42
CA TYR A 159 5.77 24.10 -1.62
C TYR A 159 6.35 25.50 -1.44
N GLU A 160 6.13 26.39 -2.41
CA GLU A 160 6.38 27.83 -2.29
C GLU A 160 5.45 28.39 -1.21
N LEU A 161 5.63 27.96 0.03
CA LEU A 161 5.03 28.52 1.21
C LEU A 161 6.07 29.47 1.78
N ASP A 162 5.89 30.75 1.43
CA ASP A 162 6.38 31.84 2.27
C ASP A 162 5.95 31.51 3.71
N ASP A 163 6.91 31.58 4.62
CA ASP A 163 6.81 31.34 6.07
C ASP A 163 7.08 29.90 6.55
N ALA A 164 8.34 29.66 6.87
CA ALA A 164 8.88 28.78 7.92
C ALA A 164 7.95 27.66 8.44
N GLU A 165 7.87 26.54 7.72
CA GLU A 165 7.42 25.27 8.27
C GLU A 165 8.40 24.17 7.90
N GLU A 166 8.63 23.26 8.85
CA GLU A 166 9.62 22.19 8.91
C GLU A 166 9.88 21.54 7.54
N GLU A 167 11.16 21.39 7.16
CA GLU A 167 11.53 20.51 6.05
C GLU A 167 11.07 19.09 6.40
N GLU A 168 9.90 18.69 5.89
CA GLU A 168 9.42 17.33 6.01
C GLU A 168 10.46 16.44 5.31
N GLU A 169 11.17 15.61 6.09
CA GLU A 169 12.15 14.66 5.57
C GLU A 169 11.48 13.83 4.47
N VAL A 170 11.84 14.10 3.22
CA VAL A 170 11.24 13.42 2.07
C VAL A 170 11.86 12.04 1.99
N GLU A 171 11.30 11.09 2.74
CA GLU A 171 11.69 9.69 2.65
C GLU A 171 11.45 9.20 1.22
N ASP A 172 12.48 8.66 0.59
CA ASP A 172 12.43 8.08 -0.75
C ASP A 172 12.15 6.57 -0.70
N ALA A 173 11.97 5.96 -1.88
CA ALA A 173 11.60 4.55 -1.97
C ALA A 173 12.62 3.61 -1.29
N LEU A 174 13.91 3.95 -1.28
CA LEU A 174 14.96 3.12 -0.69
C LEU A 174 14.91 3.20 0.85
N ILE A 175 14.71 4.39 1.42
CA ILE A 175 14.47 4.55 2.87
C ILE A 175 13.30 3.68 3.34
N PHE A 176 12.18 3.69 2.61
CA PHE A 176 11.03 2.84 2.97
C PHE A 176 11.34 1.35 2.90
N THR A 177 12.08 0.90 1.87
CA THR A 177 12.47 -0.52 1.80
C THR A 177 13.37 -0.95 2.96
N VAL A 178 14.26 -0.05 3.41
CA VAL A 178 15.11 -0.26 4.59
C VAL A 178 14.26 -0.32 5.86
N LYS A 179 13.40 0.68 6.10
CA LYS A 179 12.51 0.71 7.28
C LYS A 179 11.54 -0.49 7.33
N ALA A 180 11.14 -1.01 6.16
CA ALA A 180 10.35 -2.23 6.04
C ALA A 180 11.16 -3.53 6.25
N GLY A 181 12.49 -3.46 6.37
CA GLY A 181 13.36 -4.63 6.51
C GLY A 181 13.41 -5.54 5.28
N SER A 182 13.05 -5.02 4.10
CA SER A 182 12.92 -5.82 2.88
C SER A 182 14.23 -5.86 2.08
N LEU A 183 15.12 -6.79 2.44
CA LEU A 183 16.42 -6.97 1.76
C LEU A 183 16.27 -7.14 0.24
N GLU A 184 15.31 -7.96 -0.19
CA GLU A 184 15.08 -8.20 -1.62
C GLU A 184 14.71 -6.92 -2.39
N MET A 185 13.94 -6.02 -1.77
CA MET A 185 13.54 -4.77 -2.42
C MET A 185 14.67 -3.74 -2.41
N VAL A 186 15.50 -3.72 -1.36
CA VAL A 186 16.75 -2.96 -1.32
C VAL A 186 17.65 -3.40 -2.47
N GLU A 187 17.90 -4.71 -2.62
CA GLU A 187 18.69 -5.24 -3.75
C GLU A 187 18.09 -4.87 -5.10
N CYS A 188 16.76 -4.97 -5.25
CA CYS A 188 16.07 -4.61 -6.48
C CYS A 188 16.31 -3.15 -6.89
N LEU A 189 16.18 -2.22 -5.94
CA LEU A 189 16.40 -0.78 -6.17
C LEU A 189 17.88 -0.48 -6.47
N LEU A 190 18.81 -1.09 -5.74
CA LEU A 190 20.25 -0.89 -5.96
C LEU A 190 20.69 -1.43 -7.33
N ASN A 191 20.21 -2.61 -7.73
CA ASN A 191 20.46 -3.19 -9.05
C ASN A 191 19.86 -2.35 -10.19
N ALA A 192 18.83 -1.57 -9.90
CA ALA A 192 18.25 -0.60 -10.82
C ALA A 192 19.08 0.69 -10.98
N GLY A 193 20.14 0.85 -10.20
CA GLY A 193 20.98 2.04 -10.21
C GLY A 193 20.51 3.15 -9.26
N VAL A 194 19.59 2.88 -8.33
CA VAL A 194 19.33 3.79 -7.21
C VAL A 194 20.62 3.89 -6.38
N LYS A 195 21.15 5.10 -6.23
CA LYS A 195 22.40 5.33 -5.49
C LYS A 195 22.08 5.59 -4.02
N PRO A 196 22.64 4.79 -3.09
CA PRO A 196 22.51 5.08 -1.67
C PRO A 196 23.22 6.39 -1.31
N ARG A 197 22.76 7.02 -0.23
CA ARG A 197 23.18 8.31 0.33
C ARG A 197 23.20 8.19 1.86
N ASP A 198 23.81 9.14 2.55
CA ASP A 198 23.99 9.15 4.01
C ASP A 198 22.67 8.86 4.77
N GLU A 199 21.57 9.51 4.41
CA GLU A 199 20.21 9.28 4.96
C GLU A 199 19.76 7.81 4.94
N HIS A 200 20.19 7.04 3.92
CA HIS A 200 19.86 5.61 3.83
C HIS A 200 20.66 4.77 4.80
N PHE A 201 21.91 5.14 5.05
CA PHE A 201 22.77 4.47 6.03
C PHE A 201 22.27 4.77 7.44
N ASP A 202 21.84 6.00 7.71
CA ASP A 202 21.19 6.36 8.98
C ASP A 202 19.93 5.52 9.22
N ALA A 203 19.09 5.32 8.20
CA ALA A 203 17.92 4.44 8.28
C ALA A 203 18.29 2.96 8.56
N VAL A 204 19.44 2.48 8.05
CA VAL A 204 19.95 1.13 8.33
C VAL A 204 20.42 1.02 9.79
N ASP A 205 21.13 2.03 10.29
CA ASP A 205 21.62 2.06 11.68
C ASP A 205 20.47 2.16 12.68
N GLU A 206 19.41 2.92 12.36
CA GLU A 206 18.17 2.95 13.14
C GLU A 206 17.52 1.55 13.21
N LEU A 207 17.39 0.88 12.07
CA LEU A 207 16.84 -0.48 12.00
C LEU A 207 17.66 -1.47 12.82
N LYS A 208 18.99 -1.39 12.77
CA LYS A 208 19.90 -2.23 13.54
C LYS A 208 19.71 -2.01 15.04
N THR A 209 19.69 -0.76 15.48
CA THR A 209 19.47 -0.39 16.89
C THR A 209 18.12 -0.91 17.41
N ARG A 210 17.08 -0.83 16.58
CA ARG A 210 15.76 -1.39 16.89
C ARG A 210 15.79 -2.91 17.02
N ALA A 211 16.51 -3.60 16.13
CA ALA A 211 16.68 -5.06 16.18
C ALA A 211 17.39 -5.51 17.47
N GLU A 212 18.52 -4.86 17.82
CA GLU A 212 19.27 -5.12 19.06
C GLU A 212 18.41 -4.88 20.32
N THR A 213 17.57 -3.85 20.28
CA THR A 213 16.61 -3.56 21.37
C THR A 213 15.58 -4.68 21.53
N ILE A 214 15.01 -5.16 20.41
CA ILE A 214 14.05 -6.28 20.41
C ILE A 214 14.71 -7.55 20.94
N GLU A 215 15.92 -7.86 20.49
CA GLU A 215 16.70 -9.02 20.96
C GLU A 215 16.90 -8.96 22.49
N THR A 216 17.36 -7.81 23.00
CA THR A 216 17.53 -7.59 24.44
C THR A 216 16.21 -7.79 25.22
N LEU A 217 15.09 -7.32 24.68
CA LEU A 217 13.77 -7.49 25.31
C LEU A 217 13.32 -8.96 25.28
N MET A 218 13.58 -9.68 24.18
CA MET A 218 13.28 -11.11 24.06
C MET A 218 14.10 -11.94 25.06
N GLU A 219 15.40 -11.68 25.18
CA GLU A 219 16.28 -12.34 26.15
C GLU A 219 15.79 -12.13 27.59
N ARG A 220 15.42 -10.88 27.93
CA ARG A 220 14.83 -10.56 29.24
C ARG A 220 13.51 -11.30 29.46
N GLY A 221 12.65 -11.36 28.45
CA GLY A 221 11.39 -12.11 28.49
C GLY A 221 11.60 -13.60 28.75
N ILE A 222 12.53 -14.23 28.04
CA ILE A 222 12.91 -15.64 28.19
C ILE A 222 13.49 -15.90 29.59
N SER A 223 14.39 -15.03 30.07
CA SER A 223 14.98 -15.12 31.41
C SER A 223 13.91 -15.02 32.50
N ASN A 224 12.94 -14.10 32.36
CA ASN A 224 11.85 -13.95 33.33
C ASN A 224 10.89 -15.16 33.31
N LYS A 225 10.63 -15.73 32.14
CA LYS A 225 9.85 -16.97 32.02
C LYS A 225 10.54 -18.13 32.75
N ARG A 226 11.83 -18.36 32.49
CA ARG A 226 12.60 -19.40 33.19
C ARG A 226 12.58 -19.24 34.71
N LYS A 227 12.78 -18.02 35.21
CA LYS A 227 12.70 -17.75 36.66
C LYS A 227 11.33 -18.06 37.24
N ARG A 228 10.25 -17.82 36.49
CA ARG A 228 8.89 -18.14 36.91
C ARG A 228 8.66 -19.64 36.93
N ASP A 229 9.08 -20.35 35.88
CA ASP A 229 8.99 -21.82 35.79
C ASP A 229 9.75 -22.47 36.97
N ASP A 230 10.96 -21.99 37.29
CA ASP A 230 11.75 -22.45 38.46
C ASP A 230 11.08 -22.19 39.82
N LEU A 231 10.25 -21.14 39.93
CA LEU A 231 9.49 -20.84 41.15
C LEU A 231 8.25 -21.72 41.27
N GLU A 232 7.55 -21.97 40.15
CA GLU A 232 6.41 -22.88 40.08
C GLU A 232 6.86 -24.32 40.39
N ASP A 233 7.97 -24.80 39.83
CA ASP A 233 8.54 -26.12 40.14
C ASP A 233 8.95 -26.27 41.60
N ARG A 234 9.53 -25.22 42.20
CA ARG A 234 9.83 -25.22 43.64
C ARG A 234 8.57 -25.27 44.50
N ALA A 235 7.52 -24.56 44.11
CA ALA A 235 6.24 -24.59 44.81
C ALA A 235 5.59 -25.98 44.73
N ILE A 236 5.54 -26.59 43.54
CA ILE A 236 5.01 -27.94 43.32
C ILE A 236 5.79 -28.96 44.17
N ASN A 237 7.12 -28.93 44.12
CA ASN A 237 7.97 -29.83 44.90
C ASN A 237 7.77 -29.67 46.42
N LYS A 238 7.52 -28.44 46.90
CA LYS A 238 7.22 -28.19 48.32
C LYS A 238 5.89 -28.82 48.73
N VAL A 239 4.86 -28.72 47.89
CA VAL A 239 3.55 -29.36 48.13
C VAL A 239 3.69 -30.88 48.17
N ILE A 240 4.41 -31.48 47.20
CA ILE A 240 4.64 -32.93 47.14
C ILE A 240 5.36 -33.43 48.40
N ARG A 241 6.41 -32.72 48.86
CA ARG A 241 7.13 -33.10 50.10
C ARG A 241 6.23 -33.01 51.33
N TYR A 242 5.45 -31.94 51.45
CA TYR A 242 4.53 -31.77 52.57
C TYR A 242 3.49 -32.90 52.64
N GLN A 243 2.93 -33.30 51.49
CA GLN A 243 2.00 -34.43 51.42
C GLN A 243 2.67 -35.75 51.82
N ARG A 244 3.90 -36.01 51.35
CA ARG A 244 4.65 -37.23 51.73
C ARG A 244 4.94 -37.29 53.23
N SER A 245 5.39 -36.19 53.83
CA SER A 245 5.69 -36.14 55.26
C SER A 245 4.45 -36.30 56.15
N ASN A 246 3.28 -35.83 55.71
CA ASN A 246 2.03 -36.04 56.45
C ASN A 246 1.44 -37.46 56.25
N CYS A 247 1.65 -38.10 55.10
CA CYS A 247 1.25 -39.49 54.91
C CYS A 247 2.11 -40.47 55.74
N GLU A 248 3.36 -40.10 56.07
CA GLU A 248 4.24 -40.90 56.95
C GLU A 248 3.92 -40.73 58.44
N SER A 249 3.23 -39.65 58.86
CA SER A 249 2.81 -39.46 60.25
C SER A 249 1.52 -40.18 60.64
N ASP A 250 0.70 -40.56 59.66
CA ASP A 250 -0.58 -41.25 59.90
C ASP A 250 -0.45 -42.79 59.99
N TYR A 251 0.77 -43.32 59.83
CA TYR A 251 1.09 -44.77 59.87
C TYR A 251 1.97 -45.20 61.07
N ASN A 252 2.29 -44.28 62.00
CA ASN A 252 2.98 -44.58 63.27
C ASN A 252 2.07 -44.27 64.46
#